data_AF-A0AA96MAD4-F1
#
_entry.id   AF-A0AA96MAD4-F1
#
_cell.length_a   1.000
_cell.length_b   1.000
_cell.length_c   1.000
_cell.angle_alpha   90.00
_cell.angle_beta   90.00
_cell.angle_gamma   90.00
#
_symmetry.space_group_name_H-M   'P 1'
#
loop_
_entity.id
_entity.type
_entity.pdbx_description
1 polymer ?
#
loop_
_entity_poly.entity_id
_entity_poly.type
_entity_poly.pdbx_seq_one_letter_code
_entity_poly.pdbx_strand_id
1 'polypeptide(L)'
;MKKAVRKLRKVLLPRLLKYEQYQRLLGDRNSFSKTDPDATFMRMKEDHMRNGQLKPDYNVQIGTENQFILAYSLHPRPTDTRFLQPHIKKTRRFLGKRPKTVIADAGYGSEENYAYLEKKEIQAVVKYGSYHKEKSKAWKENVVKIENWTYDEAEDRWACPLKER
;
A
#
# COMPACT_ATOMS: atom_id res chain seq x y z
N MET A 1 34.61 36.06 13.57
CA MET A 1 33.47 35.58 14.40
C MET A 1 32.11 36.25 14.10
N LYS A 2 31.97 37.59 13.99
CA LYS A 2 30.67 38.28 13.79
C LYS A 2 29.83 37.78 12.59
N LYS A 3 30.47 37.45 11.45
CA LYS A 3 29.81 36.91 10.25
C LYS A 3 29.16 35.53 10.49
N ALA A 4 29.81 34.66 11.25
CA ALA A 4 29.30 33.34 11.59
C ALA A 4 28.08 33.42 12.51
N VAL A 5 28.15 34.26 13.55
CA VAL A 5 27.02 34.51 14.47
C VAL A 5 25.81 35.10 13.72
N ARG A 6 26.03 36.02 12.79
CA ARG A 6 24.96 36.57 11.95
C ARG A 6 24.32 35.50 11.05
N LYS A 7 25.11 34.62 10.43
CA LYS A 7 24.61 33.50 9.60
C LYS A 7 23.79 32.51 10.43
N LEU A 8 24.29 32.18 11.63
CA LEU A 8 23.59 31.30 12.57
C LEU A 8 22.20 31.87 12.93
N ARG A 9 22.16 33.13 13.39
CA ARG A 9 20.92 33.78 13.84
C ARG A 9 19.92 34.08 12.72
N LYS A 10 20.39 34.57 11.57
CA LYS A 10 19.47 35.01 10.50
C LYS A 10 19.08 33.92 9.50
N VAL A 11 19.85 32.83 9.40
CA VAL A 11 19.62 31.81 8.36
C VAL A 11 19.42 30.43 8.97
N LEU A 12 20.34 29.97 9.82
CA LEU A 12 20.31 28.58 10.29
C LEU A 12 19.22 28.34 11.34
N LEU A 13 19.09 29.23 12.33
CA LEU A 13 18.07 29.13 13.38
C LEU A 13 16.63 29.14 12.80
N PRO A 14 16.25 30.08 11.91
CA PRO A 14 14.93 30.04 11.27
C PRO A 14 14.69 28.79 10.41
N ARG A 15 15.74 28.28 9.74
CA ARG A 15 15.65 27.04 8.95
C ARG A 15 15.45 25.82 9.84
N LEU A 16 16.14 25.75 10.97
CA LEU A 16 15.98 24.66 11.94
C LEU A 16 14.54 24.61 12.46
N LEU A 17 14.00 25.75 12.91
CA LEU A 17 12.62 25.85 13.38
C LEU A 17 11.61 25.42 12.29
N LYS A 18 11.86 25.83 11.05
CA LYS A 18 11.06 25.41 9.90
C LYS A 18 11.12 23.90 9.66
N TYR A 19 12.29 23.29 9.78
CA TYR A 19 12.45 21.84 9.60
C TYR A 19 11.78 21.05 10.74
N GLU A 20 11.84 21.54 11.97
CA GLU A 20 11.10 20.93 13.08
C GLU A 20 9.59 20.97 12.84
N GLN A 21 9.06 22.10 12.35
CA GLN A 21 7.65 22.20 11.96
C GLN A 21 7.31 21.22 10.83
N TYR A 22 8.18 21.10 9.82
CA TYR A 22 7.98 20.16 8.73
C TYR A 22 8.00 18.71 9.19
N GLN A 23 8.88 18.36 10.12
CA GLN A 23 8.95 17.01 10.67
C GLN A 23 7.69 16.67 11.48
N ARG A 24 7.14 17.64 12.22
CA ARG A 24 5.86 17.49 12.92
C ARG A 24 4.69 17.28 11.95
N LEU A 25 4.62 18.08 10.87
CA LEU A 25 3.59 17.95 9.85
C LEU A 25 3.70 16.63 9.09
N LEU A 26 4.92 16.20 8.78
CA LEU A 26 5.21 14.98 8.03
C LEU A 26 4.69 13.74 8.77
N GLY A 27 4.92 13.65 10.09
CA GLY A 27 4.53 12.49 10.90
C GLY A 27 5.11 11.20 10.32
N ASP A 28 4.27 10.19 10.11
CA ASP A 28 4.65 8.90 9.53
C ASP A 28 4.66 8.87 7.98
N ARG A 29 4.48 10.03 7.33
CA ARG A 29 4.39 10.13 5.87
C ARG A 29 5.74 10.45 5.26
N ASN A 30 5.89 10.22 3.96
CA ASN A 30 7.15 10.52 3.24
C ASN A 30 7.16 11.92 2.61
N SER A 31 6.00 12.55 2.45
CA SER A 31 5.87 13.89 1.86
C SER A 31 4.57 14.56 2.33
N PHE A 32 4.44 15.86 2.10
CA PHE A 32 3.19 16.61 2.24
C PHE A 32 3.17 17.79 1.27
N SER A 33 2.00 18.24 0.81
CA SER A 33 1.89 19.45 -0.02
C SER A 33 2.08 20.71 0.83
N LYS A 34 2.70 21.73 0.24
CA LYS A 34 2.81 23.05 0.88
C LYS A 34 1.46 23.74 1.03
N THR A 35 0.53 23.51 0.10
CA THR A 35 -0.81 24.12 0.09
C THR A 35 -1.85 23.28 0.83
N ASP A 36 -1.69 21.95 0.82
CA ASP A 36 -2.52 20.99 1.54
C ASP A 36 -1.62 20.00 2.29
N PRO A 37 -1.28 20.28 3.56
CA PRO A 37 -0.41 19.41 4.35
C PRO A 37 -0.95 17.99 4.56
N ASP A 38 -2.23 17.72 4.28
CA ASP A 38 -2.81 16.38 4.40
C ASP A 38 -2.58 15.53 3.14
N ALA A 39 -2.36 16.15 1.98
CA ALA A 39 -2.10 15.47 0.72
C ALA A 39 -0.64 14.99 0.60
N THR A 40 -0.45 13.81 0.01
CA THR A 40 0.88 13.24 -0.24
C THR A 40 1.23 13.25 -1.71
N PHE A 41 2.51 13.47 -2.03
CA PHE A 41 3.00 13.39 -3.39
C PHE A 41 3.02 11.93 -3.87
N MET A 42 2.25 11.65 -4.91
CA MET A 42 2.15 10.33 -5.53
C MET A 42 2.23 10.43 -7.05
N ARG A 43 2.57 9.30 -7.68
CA ARG A 43 2.60 9.19 -9.13
C ARG A 43 1.17 9.01 -9.64
N MET A 44 0.73 9.92 -10.47
CA MET A 44 -0.60 9.86 -11.06
C MET A 44 -0.64 8.82 -12.19
N LYS A 45 -1.79 8.17 -12.38
CA LYS A 45 -2.06 7.36 -13.58
C LYS A 45 -2.02 8.22 -14.84
N GLU A 46 -2.59 9.43 -14.74
CA GLU A 46 -2.55 10.44 -15.79
C GLU A 46 -1.28 11.29 -15.65
N ASP A 47 -0.22 10.84 -16.31
CA ASP A 47 1.01 11.60 -16.49
C ASP A 47 1.06 12.16 -17.91
N HIS A 48 0.30 13.24 -18.16
CA HIS A 48 0.21 13.87 -19.47
C HIS A 48 1.58 14.27 -20.03
N MET A 49 2.47 14.76 -19.15
CA MET A 49 3.82 15.20 -19.52
C MET A 49 4.82 14.03 -19.60
N ARG A 50 4.42 12.80 -19.22
CA ARG A 50 5.24 11.58 -19.17
C ARG A 50 6.59 11.75 -18.47
N ASN A 51 6.67 12.68 -17.53
CA ASN A 51 7.91 13.03 -16.81
C ASN A 51 8.00 12.37 -15.43
N GLY A 52 7.00 11.58 -15.05
CA GLY A 52 6.93 10.91 -13.75
C GLY A 52 6.74 11.87 -12.58
N GLN A 53 6.28 13.10 -12.83
CA GLN A 53 6.14 14.10 -11.78
C GLN A 53 5.12 13.65 -10.73
N LEU A 54 5.56 13.63 -9.48
CA LEU A 54 4.66 13.39 -8.36
C LEU A 54 3.76 14.61 -8.16
N LYS A 55 2.48 14.37 -7.94
CA LYS A 55 1.50 15.41 -7.61
C LYS A 55 0.89 15.12 -6.24
N PRO A 56 0.58 16.17 -5.46
CA PRO A 56 -0.09 15.98 -4.19
C PRO A 56 -1.51 15.50 -4.46
N ASP A 57 -1.88 14.36 -3.86
CA ASP A 57 -3.18 13.74 -4.10
C ASP A 57 -3.61 12.86 -2.90
N TYR A 58 -4.80 12.28 -3.02
CA TYR A 58 -5.36 11.27 -2.13
C TYR A 58 -5.80 10.05 -2.93
N ASN A 59 -5.55 8.87 -2.37
CA ASN A 59 -6.11 7.65 -2.89
C ASN A 59 -7.54 7.47 -2.34
N VAL A 60 -8.54 7.49 -3.23
CA VAL A 60 -9.96 7.35 -2.91
C VAL A 60 -10.37 5.89 -3.03
N GLN A 61 -10.84 5.31 -1.93
CA GLN A 61 -11.44 3.97 -1.94
C GLN A 61 -12.94 4.05 -1.86
N ILE A 62 -13.61 3.27 -2.71
CA ILE A 62 -15.05 3.26 -2.87
C ILE A 62 -15.55 1.83 -2.68
N GLY A 63 -16.47 1.63 -1.75
CA GLY A 63 -17.18 0.37 -1.54
C GLY A 63 -18.54 0.44 -2.23
N THR A 64 -18.80 -0.51 -3.12
CA THR A 64 -20.05 -0.56 -3.90
C THR A 64 -20.78 -1.88 -3.70
N GLU A 65 -22.11 -1.84 -3.82
CA GLU A 65 -22.99 -3.02 -3.83
C GLU A 65 -24.16 -2.72 -4.77
N ASN A 66 -24.49 -3.65 -5.68
CA ASN A 66 -25.61 -3.50 -6.63
C ASN A 66 -25.61 -2.16 -7.38
N GLN A 67 -24.44 -1.71 -7.83
CA GLN A 67 -24.22 -0.41 -8.50
C GLN A 67 -24.42 0.84 -7.64
N PHE A 68 -24.63 0.69 -6.32
CA PHE A 68 -24.69 1.80 -5.38
C PHE A 68 -23.35 2.00 -4.67
N ILE A 69 -22.99 3.26 -4.44
CA ILE A 69 -21.87 3.62 -3.55
C ILE A 69 -22.40 3.56 -2.11
N LEU A 70 -21.82 2.66 -1.31
CA LEU A 70 -22.20 2.48 0.08
C LEU A 70 -21.30 3.25 1.04
N ALA A 71 -20.02 3.36 0.69
CA ALA A 71 -19.03 4.02 1.52
C ALA A 71 -17.84 4.50 0.69
N TYR A 72 -17.18 5.55 1.18
CA TYR A 72 -15.92 6.03 0.62
C TYR A 72 -14.93 6.40 1.72
N SER A 73 -13.64 6.32 1.41
CA SER A 73 -12.56 6.76 2.29
C SER A 73 -11.41 7.37 1.50
N LEU A 74 -10.84 8.45 2.03
CA LEU A 74 -9.70 9.15 1.45
C LEU A 74 -8.44 8.76 2.22
N HIS A 75 -7.36 8.50 1.50
CA HIS A 75 -6.13 8.04 2.09
C HIS A 75 -4.90 8.74 1.50
N PRO A 76 -4.03 9.31 2.34
CA PRO A 76 -2.83 10.00 1.89
C PRO A 76 -1.65 9.02 1.72
N ARG A 77 -1.84 7.88 1.06
CA ARG A 77 -0.73 7.00 0.64
C ARG A 77 -1.03 6.37 -0.72
N PRO A 78 0.01 6.08 -1.51
CA PRO A 78 -0.15 5.53 -2.85
C PRO A 78 -0.61 4.06 -2.87
N THR A 79 -0.32 3.26 -1.84
CA THR A 79 -0.59 1.81 -1.84
C THR A 79 -1.88 1.45 -1.11
N ASP A 80 -2.70 0.59 -1.72
CA ASP A 80 -4.04 0.24 -1.23
C ASP A 80 -4.05 -0.72 -0.03
N THR A 81 -2.99 -1.52 0.12
CA THR A 81 -2.94 -2.67 1.03
C THR A 81 -3.32 -2.32 2.47
N ARG A 82 -2.81 -1.19 3.00
CA ARG A 82 -3.03 -0.79 4.40
C ARG A 82 -4.42 -0.20 4.66
N PHE A 83 -5.22 0.03 3.61
CA PHE A 83 -6.46 0.79 3.70
C PHE A 83 -7.72 -0.05 3.70
N LEU A 84 -7.62 -1.35 3.42
CA LEU A 84 -8.76 -2.27 3.48
C LEU A 84 -9.43 -2.26 4.86
N GLN A 85 -8.64 -2.48 5.92
CA GLN A 85 -9.19 -2.58 7.27
C GLN A 85 -9.81 -1.24 7.74
N PRO A 86 -9.14 -0.08 7.58
CA PRO A 86 -9.77 1.22 7.84
C PRO A 86 -11.05 1.45 7.03
N HIS A 87 -11.05 1.10 5.73
CA HIS A 87 -12.21 1.25 4.86
C HIS A 87 -13.39 0.40 5.37
N ILE A 88 -13.18 -0.89 5.65
CA ILE A 88 -14.24 -1.79 6.16
C ILE A 88 -14.79 -1.30 7.50
N LYS A 89 -13.94 -0.80 8.41
CA LYS A 89 -14.38 -0.21 9.68
C LYS A 89 -15.27 1.01 9.43
N LYS A 90 -14.90 1.86 8.47
CA LYS A 90 -15.68 3.05 8.09
C LYS A 90 -17.01 2.66 7.43
N THR A 91 -17.01 1.69 6.52
CA THR A 91 -18.20 1.14 5.88
C THR A 91 -19.16 0.56 6.91
N ARG A 92 -18.66 -0.20 7.89
CA ARG A 92 -19.47 -0.71 9.01
C ARG A 92 -20.09 0.41 9.84
N ARG A 93 -19.35 1.51 10.07
CA ARG A 93 -19.86 2.68 10.81
C ARG A 93 -20.99 3.37 10.03
N PHE A 94 -20.88 3.47 8.71
CA PHE A 94 -21.91 4.09 7.88
C PHE A 94 -23.17 3.23 7.73
N LEU A 95 -23.01 1.94 7.46
CA LEU A 95 -24.13 1.04 7.19
C LEU A 95 -24.75 0.43 8.46
N GLY A 96 -24.08 0.53 9.60
CA GLY A 96 -24.43 -0.18 10.83
C GLY A 96 -24.25 -1.70 10.76
N LYS A 97 -23.91 -2.24 9.58
CA LYS A 97 -23.76 -3.66 9.28
C LYS A 97 -22.38 -3.95 8.70
N ARG A 98 -21.93 -5.19 8.86
CA ARG A 98 -20.68 -5.67 8.25
C ARG A 98 -20.98 -6.28 6.88
N PRO A 99 -20.12 -6.07 5.88
CA PRO A 99 -20.24 -6.79 4.62
C PRO A 99 -20.02 -8.29 4.87
N LYS A 100 -20.82 -9.14 4.23
CA LYS A 100 -20.64 -10.61 4.29
C LYS A 100 -19.47 -11.06 3.42
N THR A 101 -19.31 -10.42 2.28
CA THR A 101 -18.29 -10.74 1.29
C THR A 101 -17.59 -9.46 0.87
N VAL A 102 -16.26 -9.52 0.74
CA VAL A 102 -15.45 -8.41 0.23
C VAL A 102 -14.74 -8.89 -1.03
N ILE A 103 -14.99 -8.19 -2.13
CA ILE A 103 -14.34 -8.42 -3.42
C ILE A 103 -13.36 -7.27 -3.64
N ALA A 104 -12.08 -7.57 -3.85
CA ALA A 104 -11.06 -6.55 -4.08
C ALA A 104 -9.95 -7.05 -5.03
N ASP A 105 -9.17 -6.12 -5.56
CA ASP A 105 -8.04 -6.43 -6.43
C ASP A 105 -6.83 -7.00 -5.67
N ALA A 106 -5.77 -7.33 -6.42
CA ALA A 106 -4.56 -7.91 -5.84
C ALA A 106 -3.72 -6.92 -5.02
N GLY A 107 -3.95 -5.61 -5.14
CA GLY A 107 -3.29 -4.58 -4.32
C GLY A 107 -3.69 -4.66 -2.85
N TYR A 108 -4.84 -5.26 -2.57
CA TYR A 108 -5.31 -5.55 -1.22
C TYR A 108 -4.86 -6.91 -0.66
N GLY A 109 -4.31 -7.78 -1.51
CA GLY A 109 -3.86 -9.11 -1.13
C GLY A 109 -2.63 -9.07 -0.24
N SER A 110 -2.84 -9.18 1.07
CA SER A 110 -1.78 -9.30 2.08
C SER A 110 -2.25 -10.19 3.22
N GLU A 111 -1.32 -10.89 3.85
CA GLU A 111 -1.59 -11.77 5.00
C GLU A 111 -2.34 -11.03 6.12
N GLU A 112 -1.93 -9.81 6.44
CA GLU A 112 -2.60 -8.95 7.43
C GLU A 112 -4.08 -8.72 7.10
N ASN A 113 -4.40 -8.52 5.82
CA ASN A 113 -5.78 -8.32 5.37
C ASN A 113 -6.57 -9.62 5.38
N TYR A 114 -5.98 -10.74 4.98
CA TYR A 114 -6.63 -12.05 5.03
C TYR A 114 -6.97 -12.45 6.47
N ALA A 115 -6.00 -12.35 7.38
CA ALA A 115 -6.20 -12.61 8.80
C ALA A 115 -7.25 -11.68 9.42
N TYR A 116 -7.29 -10.41 9.00
CA TYR A 116 -8.32 -9.47 9.44
C TYR A 116 -9.72 -9.86 8.96
N LEU A 117 -9.88 -10.24 7.69
CA LEU A 117 -11.18 -10.63 7.12
C LEU A 117 -11.68 -11.92 7.75
N GLU A 118 -10.80 -12.91 7.93
CA GLU A 118 -11.10 -14.18 8.60
C GLU A 118 -11.54 -13.95 10.05
N LYS A 119 -10.79 -13.17 10.82
CA LYS A 119 -11.15 -12.80 12.20
C LYS A 119 -12.50 -12.07 12.31
N LYS A 120 -12.95 -11.44 11.22
CA LYS A 120 -14.23 -10.73 11.17
C LYS A 120 -15.36 -11.56 10.55
N GLU A 121 -15.07 -12.81 10.20
CA GLU A 121 -15.99 -13.74 9.53
C GLU A 121 -16.53 -13.14 8.21
N ILE A 122 -15.66 -12.42 7.49
CA ILE A 122 -15.96 -11.82 6.19
C ILE A 122 -15.34 -12.69 5.12
N GLN A 123 -16.15 -13.16 4.17
CA GLN A 123 -15.66 -13.94 3.05
C GLN A 123 -14.78 -13.07 2.14
N ALA A 124 -13.51 -13.44 2.00
CA ALA A 124 -12.53 -12.72 1.19
C ALA A 124 -12.48 -13.27 -0.23
N VAL A 125 -12.84 -12.45 -1.23
CA VAL A 125 -12.61 -12.71 -2.65
C VAL A 125 -11.57 -11.71 -3.14
N VAL A 126 -10.34 -11.85 -2.60
CA VAL A 126 -9.23 -10.94 -2.83
C VAL A 126 -8.04 -11.73 -3.36
N LYS A 127 -7.62 -11.43 -4.59
CA LYS A 127 -6.45 -12.08 -5.21
C LYS A 127 -5.19 -11.71 -4.43
N TYR A 128 -4.24 -12.63 -4.33
CA TYR A 128 -2.92 -12.33 -3.80
C TYR A 128 -2.01 -11.77 -4.92
N GLY A 129 -0.97 -11.04 -4.56
CA GLY A 129 -0.15 -10.26 -5.51
C GLY A 129 0.49 -11.06 -6.66
N SER A 130 0.87 -12.32 -6.41
CA SER A 130 1.49 -13.21 -7.41
C SER A 130 0.49 -14.01 -8.26
N TYR A 131 -0.81 -13.95 -7.96
CA TYR A 131 -1.85 -14.78 -8.61
C TYR A 131 -1.82 -14.72 -10.15
N HIS A 132 -1.60 -13.55 -10.73
CA HIS A 132 -1.52 -13.40 -12.18
C HIS A 132 -0.17 -13.88 -12.75
N LYS A 133 0.92 -13.73 -12.00
CA LYS A 133 2.27 -14.12 -12.43
C LYS A 133 2.40 -15.64 -12.46
N GLU A 134 1.83 -16.34 -11.47
CA GLU A 134 1.80 -17.80 -11.37
C GLU A 134 1.14 -18.50 -12.56
N LYS A 135 0.22 -17.82 -13.25
CA LYS A 135 -0.42 -18.36 -14.45
C LYS A 135 0.48 -18.33 -15.69
N SER A 136 1.54 -17.53 -15.68
CA SER A 136 2.45 -17.41 -16.83
C SER A 136 3.36 -18.63 -16.98
N LYS A 137 3.66 -19.01 -18.23
CA LYS A 137 4.57 -20.13 -18.53
C LYS A 137 5.96 -19.91 -17.91
N ALA A 138 6.48 -18.69 -18.00
CA ALA A 138 7.76 -18.31 -17.42
C ALA A 138 7.81 -18.45 -15.89
N TRP A 139 6.69 -18.33 -15.18
CA TRP A 139 6.65 -18.58 -13.74
C TRP A 139 6.67 -20.08 -13.43
N LYS A 140 5.87 -20.87 -14.15
CA LYS A 140 5.75 -22.32 -13.97
C LYS A 140 7.04 -23.08 -14.32
N GLU A 141 7.77 -22.60 -15.32
CA GLU A 141 9.04 -23.21 -15.76
C GLU A 141 10.25 -22.68 -14.96
N ASN A 142 10.03 -21.78 -14.00
CA ASN A 142 11.13 -21.22 -13.22
C ASN A 142 11.61 -22.21 -12.14
N VAL A 143 12.76 -22.81 -12.40
CA VAL A 143 13.43 -23.78 -11.52
C VAL A 143 13.92 -23.21 -10.19
N VAL A 144 13.98 -21.88 -10.03
CA VAL A 144 14.43 -21.25 -8.76
C VAL A 144 13.29 -21.20 -7.73
N LYS A 145 12.04 -21.43 -8.14
CA LYS A 145 10.90 -21.41 -7.23
C LYS A 145 10.64 -22.77 -6.61
N ILE A 146 10.68 -22.81 -5.29
CA ILE A 146 10.37 -23.99 -4.47
C ILE A 146 8.97 -24.51 -4.77
N GLU A 147 8.00 -23.62 -5.07
CA GLU A 147 6.63 -24.00 -5.47
C GLU A 147 6.56 -24.91 -6.72
N ASN A 148 7.57 -24.84 -7.60
CA ASN A 148 7.65 -25.67 -8.81
C ASN A 148 8.50 -26.93 -8.58
N TRP A 149 9.07 -27.12 -7.39
CA TRP A 149 9.88 -28.30 -7.08
C TRP A 149 8.97 -29.48 -6.76
N THR A 150 9.47 -30.69 -7.00
CA THR A 150 8.75 -31.91 -6.63
C THR A 150 9.02 -32.19 -5.16
N TYR A 151 7.96 -32.26 -4.35
CA TYR A 151 8.04 -32.67 -2.95
C TYR A 151 8.00 -34.20 -2.87
N ASP A 152 8.94 -34.76 -2.12
CA ASP A 152 9.01 -36.19 -1.81
C ASP A 152 8.52 -36.41 -0.38
N GLU A 153 7.30 -36.95 -0.24
CA GLU A 153 6.66 -37.19 1.05
C GLU A 153 7.38 -38.25 1.90
N ALA A 154 8.13 -39.18 1.27
CA ALA A 154 8.78 -40.27 1.99
C ALA A 154 10.04 -39.82 2.73
N GLU A 155 10.74 -38.82 2.18
CA GLU A 155 12.00 -38.30 2.73
C GLU A 155 11.86 -36.87 3.28
N ASP A 156 10.63 -36.31 3.31
CA ASP A 156 10.31 -34.94 3.73
C ASP A 156 11.26 -33.89 3.13
N ARG A 157 11.51 -34.00 1.82
CA ARG A 157 12.47 -33.14 1.11
C ARG A 157 11.92 -32.64 -0.21
N TRP A 158 12.40 -31.47 -0.61
CA TRP A 158 12.13 -30.93 -1.93
C TRP A 158 13.25 -31.30 -2.89
N ALA A 159 12.92 -31.95 -4.00
CA ALA A 159 13.88 -32.30 -5.04
C ALA A 159 14.20 -31.07 -5.89
N CYS A 160 15.44 -30.56 -5.78
CA CYS A 160 15.91 -29.47 -6.61
C CYS A 160 16.06 -29.93 -8.07
N PRO A 161 15.38 -29.27 -9.04
CA PRO A 161 15.48 -29.65 -10.46
C PRO A 161 16.84 -29.29 -11.08
N LEU A 162 17.59 -28.37 -10.47
CA LEU A 162 19.00 -28.15 -10.76
C LEU A 162 19.78 -29.23 -10.01
N LYS A 163 20.00 -30.37 -10.67
CA LYS A 163 20.86 -31.45 -10.16
C LYS A 163 22.13 -30.85 -9.55
N GLU A 164 22.38 -31.18 -8.30
CA GLU A 164 23.58 -30.80 -7.56
C GLU A 164 24.84 -31.13 -8.37
N ARG A 165 25.82 -30.23 -8.32
CA ARG A 165 27.18 -30.48 -8.75
C ARG A 165 28.02 -30.83 -7.53
#